data_AF-A0A939ZGN8-F1
#
_entry.id   AF-A0A939ZGN8-F1
#
_cell.length_a   1.000
_cell.length_b   1.000
_cell.length_c   1.000
_cell.angle_alpha   90.00
_cell.angle_beta   90.00
_cell.angle_gamma   90.00
#
_symmetry.space_group_name_H-M   'P 1'
#
loop_
_entity.id
_entity.type
_entity.pdbx_description
1 polymer ?
#
loop_
_entity_poly.entity_id
_entity_poly.type
_entity_poly.pdbx_seq_one_letter_code
_entity_poly.pdbx_strand_id
1 'polypeptide(L)'
;MRIIDKQHDFYDYLQDPTDSIVFDRRRSFLLTKELFCDGMRYLRYHSDSRYRFVLLQCGVAYWLFLVTMTDVGWNVRRVKYHMELLIDWKNYDGSNELIKLSVVSFNLSMWDYRIQDYDPEKIKARVNDLKAAVDHGDYRVEHNLGRYTKSIYHKGTYINEEQDIPILKACGIADLVDPVSVFCAIEEHFSMEKTASETTEAKGTTDEDKVIMHGFDVKTSFRNMK
;
A
#
# COMPACT_ATOMS: atom_id res chain seq x y z
N MET A 1 13.55 -0.87 -16.05
CA MET A 1 14.16 -0.39 -14.79
C MET A 1 13.95 1.11 -14.72
N ARG A 2 13.17 1.62 -13.78
CA ARG A 2 12.96 3.07 -13.62
C ARG A 2 13.82 3.55 -12.46
N ILE A 3 14.57 4.61 -12.70
CA ILE A 3 15.35 5.30 -11.66
C ILE A 3 14.35 6.20 -10.96
N ILE A 4 13.97 5.83 -9.75
CA ILE A 4 13.24 6.69 -8.82
C ILE A 4 14.21 7.79 -8.40
N ASP A 5 13.83 9.04 -8.60
CA ASP A 5 14.61 10.15 -8.06
C ASP A 5 14.34 10.21 -6.56
N LYS A 6 15.28 9.68 -5.78
CA LYS A 6 15.18 9.49 -4.32
C LYS A 6 14.85 10.77 -3.54
N GLN A 7 15.05 11.95 -4.13
CA GLN A 7 14.78 13.23 -3.47
C GLN A 7 13.47 13.87 -3.93
N HIS A 8 13.05 13.68 -5.18
CA HIS A 8 11.83 14.31 -5.71
C HIS A 8 10.59 13.42 -5.54
N ASP A 9 10.75 12.11 -5.76
CA ASP A 9 9.64 11.13 -5.71
C ASP A 9 9.19 10.85 -4.26
N PHE A 10 10.10 11.09 -3.32
CA PHE A 10 9.93 10.92 -1.88
C PHE A 10 8.86 11.84 -1.28
N TYR A 11 8.81 13.11 -1.71
CA TYR A 11 7.86 14.09 -1.17
C TYR A 11 6.52 14.09 -1.91
N ASP A 12 6.51 13.72 -3.20
CA ASP A 12 5.31 13.77 -4.04
C ASP A 12 4.28 12.69 -3.67
N TYR A 13 4.71 11.54 -3.16
CA TYR A 13 3.85 10.39 -2.88
C TYR A 13 2.82 10.62 -1.76
N LEU A 14 3.20 11.39 -0.73
CA LEU A 14 2.40 11.58 0.49
C LEU A 14 2.10 13.03 0.79
N GLN A 15 2.76 13.99 0.12
CA GLN A 15 2.68 15.41 0.52
C GLN A 15 2.14 16.38 -0.53
N ASP A 16 1.85 16.05 -1.79
CA ASP A 16 1.32 17.08 -2.72
C ASP A 16 -0.21 17.02 -2.91
N PRO A 17 -0.95 18.09 -2.56
CA PRO A 17 -2.37 18.23 -2.87
C PRO A 17 -2.68 18.92 -4.21
N THR A 18 -1.72 19.42 -5.00
CA THR A 18 -1.77 19.81 -6.45
C THR A 18 -0.78 20.95 -6.77
N ASP A 19 0.40 20.68 -7.32
CA ASP A 19 0.74 21.15 -8.69
C ASP A 19 2.24 21.01 -9.06
N SER A 20 2.80 19.80 -8.99
CA SER A 20 3.53 19.19 -10.12
C SER A 20 4.19 17.88 -9.70
N ILE A 21 3.39 16.81 -9.66
CA ILE A 21 3.95 15.46 -9.48
C ILE A 21 4.84 15.16 -10.68
N VAL A 22 6.13 14.97 -10.43
CA VAL A 22 7.08 14.48 -11.42
C VAL A 22 7.56 13.13 -10.93
N PHE A 23 6.81 12.05 -11.17
CA PHE A 23 7.28 10.76 -11.71
C PHE A 23 6.07 9.80 -11.93
N ASP A 24 6.23 8.89 -12.89
CA ASP A 24 5.21 8.12 -13.65
C ASP A 24 3.72 8.56 -13.57
N ARG A 25 3.29 9.39 -14.53
CA ARG A 25 1.86 9.72 -14.73
C ARG A 25 0.98 8.49 -15.02
N ARG A 26 1.57 7.35 -15.37
CA ARG A 26 0.80 6.16 -15.74
C ARG A 26 0.40 5.41 -14.47
N ARG A 27 -0.90 5.41 -14.19
CA ARG A 27 -1.59 4.65 -13.13
C ARG A 27 -1.64 5.29 -11.74
N SER A 28 -1.13 6.50 -11.52
CA SER A 28 -1.33 7.21 -10.24
C SER A 28 -2.62 8.02 -10.19
N PHE A 29 -3.28 8.11 -9.03
CA PHE A 29 -4.48 8.94 -8.82
C PHE A 29 -4.57 9.53 -7.41
N LEU A 30 -5.19 10.70 -7.30
CA LEU A 30 -5.46 11.32 -6.01
C LEU A 30 -6.64 10.63 -5.33
N LEU A 31 -6.39 9.94 -4.20
CA LEU A 31 -7.45 9.31 -3.42
C LEU A 31 -8.13 10.37 -2.54
N THR A 32 -9.14 11.03 -3.10
CA THR A 32 -9.89 12.06 -2.37
C THR A 32 -10.71 11.47 -1.23
N LYS A 33 -11.14 12.31 -0.29
CA LYS A 33 -12.06 11.90 0.78
C LYS A 33 -13.35 11.32 0.22
N GLU A 34 -13.87 11.87 -0.89
CA GLU A 34 -15.08 11.32 -1.52
C GLU A 34 -14.86 9.90 -2.04
N LEU A 35 -13.78 9.68 -2.81
CA LEU A 35 -13.44 8.34 -3.34
C LEU A 35 -13.21 7.34 -2.21
N PHE A 36 -12.50 7.75 -1.17
CA PHE A 36 -12.26 6.93 0.02
C PHE A 36 -13.58 6.55 0.71
N CYS A 37 -14.47 7.52 0.94
CA CYS A 37 -15.78 7.28 1.54
C CYS A 37 -16.67 6.40 0.66
N ASP A 38 -16.69 6.59 -0.66
CA ASP A 38 -17.50 5.78 -1.56
C ASP A 38 -17.06 4.30 -1.53
N GLY A 39 -15.75 4.03 -1.47
CA GLY A 39 -15.23 2.67 -1.31
C GLY A 39 -15.63 2.01 0.02
N MET A 40 -15.93 2.80 1.06
CA MET A 40 -16.41 2.31 2.36
C MET A 40 -17.91 1.99 2.38
N ARG A 41 -18.68 2.47 1.38
CA ARG A 41 -20.14 2.26 1.28
C ARG A 41 -20.52 0.89 0.71
N TYR A 42 -19.56 0.06 0.27
CA TYR A 42 -19.89 -1.20 -0.38
C TYR A 42 -20.66 -2.16 0.55
N LEU A 43 -21.88 -2.49 0.10
CA LEU A 43 -22.98 -3.12 0.82
C LEU A 43 -23.03 -4.63 0.56
N ARG A 44 -22.24 -5.44 1.27
CA ARG A 44 -22.50 -6.90 1.26
C ARG A 44 -22.95 -7.49 2.59
N TYR A 45 -22.98 -6.72 3.66
CA TYR A 45 -23.61 -7.13 4.91
C TYR A 45 -24.44 -6.00 5.50
N HIS A 46 -25.66 -6.35 5.93
CA HIS A 46 -26.65 -5.52 6.63
C HIS A 46 -26.18 -5.00 8.01
N SER A 47 -24.89 -4.80 8.21
CA SER A 47 -24.38 -4.02 9.31
C SER A 47 -23.78 -2.74 8.74
N ASP A 48 -24.59 -1.69 8.80
CA ASP A 48 -24.20 -0.29 8.79
C ASP A 48 -23.31 -0.01 10.03
N SER A 49 -22.23 -0.78 10.17
CA SER A 49 -21.28 -0.55 11.26
C SER A 49 -20.57 0.74 10.95
N ARG A 50 -20.60 1.63 11.95
CA ARG A 50 -19.83 2.89 11.96
C ARG A 50 -18.33 2.63 11.83
N TYR A 51 -17.88 1.38 12.03
CA TYR A 51 -16.47 1.02 12.02
C TYR A 51 -16.11 0.21 10.77
N ARG A 52 -14.93 0.54 10.22
CA ARG A 52 -14.31 -0.13 9.08
C ARG A 52 -12.83 -0.30 9.33
N PHE A 53 -12.26 -1.39 8.84
CA PHE A 53 -10.81 -1.59 8.84
C PHE A 53 -10.25 -1.31 7.46
N VAL A 54 -9.14 -0.58 7.42
CA VAL A 54 -8.39 -0.32 6.18
C VAL A 54 -6.99 -0.86 6.36
N LEU A 55 -6.53 -1.62 5.37
CA LEU A 55 -5.20 -2.19 5.33
C LEU A 55 -4.42 -1.51 4.20
N LEU A 56 -3.34 -0.82 4.57
CA LEU A 56 -2.31 -0.38 3.63
C LEU A 56 -1.17 -1.38 3.68
N GLN A 57 -0.79 -1.90 2.53
CA GLN A 57 0.39 -2.72 2.33
C GLN A 57 1.33 -2.00 1.36
N CYS A 58 2.60 -1.93 1.71
CA CYS A 58 3.68 -1.46 0.83
C CYS A 58 4.87 -2.40 0.99
N GLY A 59 5.22 -3.12 -0.06
CA GLY A 59 6.09 -4.29 0.01
C GLY A 59 5.59 -5.29 1.06
N VAL A 60 6.47 -5.53 2.03
CA VAL A 60 6.24 -6.36 3.23
C VAL A 60 5.76 -5.57 4.44
N ALA A 61 5.66 -4.24 4.35
CA ALA A 61 5.18 -3.39 5.44
C ALA A 61 3.66 -3.22 5.38
N TYR A 62 3.02 -3.31 6.54
CA TYR A 62 1.57 -3.27 6.70
C TYR A 62 1.20 -2.22 7.74
N TRP A 63 0.14 -1.47 7.47
CA TRP A 63 -0.52 -0.55 8.40
C TRP A 63 -2.00 -0.85 8.42
N LEU A 64 -2.53 -1.15 9.61
CA LEU A 64 -3.95 -1.40 9.84
C LEU A 64 -4.58 -0.20 10.52
N PHE A 65 -5.64 0.34 9.91
CA PHE A 65 -6.38 1.49 10.41
C PHE A 65 -7.78 1.10 10.86
N LEU A 66 -8.26 1.76 11.90
CA LEU A 66 -9.66 1.83 12.27
C LEU A 66 -10.25 3.13 11.74
N VAL A 67 -11.30 3.02 10.93
CA VAL A 67 -12.05 4.16 10.40
C VAL A 67 -13.43 4.18 11.05
N THR A 68 -13.77 5.31 11.67
CA THR A 68 -15.06 5.57 12.30
C THR A 68 -15.84 6.59 11.48
N MET A 69 -16.97 6.17 10.91
CA MET A 69 -17.90 7.02 10.17
C MET A 69 -18.75 7.83 11.16
N THR A 70 -18.69 9.15 11.08
CA THR A 70 -19.31 10.07 12.05
C THR A 70 -20.59 10.75 11.56
N ASP A 71 -20.86 10.72 10.25
CA ASP A 71 -22.09 11.26 9.67
C ASP A 71 -22.61 10.32 8.57
N VAL A 72 -23.59 9.49 8.92
CA VAL A 72 -24.29 8.59 7.99
C VAL A 72 -25.60 9.27 7.58
N GLY A 73 -25.50 10.45 6.98
CA GLY A 73 -26.66 11.13 6.38
C GLY A 73 -27.17 10.31 5.20
N TRP A 74 -28.43 9.85 5.27
CA TRP A 74 -29.03 8.95 4.27
C TRP A 74 -29.03 9.49 2.83
N ASN A 75 -28.84 10.81 2.64
CA ASN A 75 -28.96 11.47 1.34
C ASN A 75 -27.92 12.57 1.04
N VAL A 76 -26.85 12.73 1.82
CA VAL A 76 -25.89 13.82 1.60
C VAL A 76 -24.47 13.28 1.54
N ARG A 77 -23.75 13.68 0.48
CA ARG A 77 -22.35 13.35 0.14
C ARG A 77 -21.30 13.81 1.18
N ARG A 78 -21.69 14.07 2.42
CA ARG A 78 -20.81 14.57 3.49
C ARG A 78 -20.59 13.47 4.52
N VAL A 79 -19.84 12.45 4.13
CA VAL A 79 -19.39 11.43 5.06
C VAL A 79 -18.13 11.97 5.73
N LYS A 80 -18.25 12.40 6.98
CA LYS A 80 -17.10 12.67 7.83
C LYS A 80 -16.64 11.35 8.44
N TYR A 81 -15.35 11.09 8.41
CA TYR A 81 -14.75 9.98 9.13
C TYR A 81 -13.61 10.44 10.01
N HIS A 82 -13.38 9.68 11.07
CA HIS A 82 -12.19 9.71 11.90
C HIS A 82 -11.37 8.46 11.58
N MET A 83 -10.05 8.58 11.55
CA MET A 83 -9.15 7.46 11.28
C MET A 83 -8.08 7.38 12.36
N GLU A 84 -7.80 6.17 12.81
CA GLU A 84 -6.75 5.87 13.78
C GLU A 84 -5.87 4.75 13.23
N LEU A 85 -4.55 4.88 13.35
CA LEU A 85 -3.63 3.77 13.13
C LEU A 85 -3.72 2.83 14.33
N LEU A 86 -4.07 1.57 14.09
CA LEU A 86 -4.16 0.55 15.13
C LEU A 86 -2.82 -0.13 15.40
N ILE A 87 -2.15 -0.54 14.32
CA ILE A 87 -0.87 -1.24 14.36
C ILE A 87 -0.18 -1.17 13.00
N ASP A 88 1.14 -1.14 13.02
CA ASP A 88 2.02 -1.30 11.88
C ASP A 88 3.03 -2.43 12.14
N TRP A 89 3.37 -3.18 11.10
CA TRP A 89 4.33 -4.28 11.21
C TRP A 89 4.91 -4.68 9.85
N LYS A 90 5.88 -5.58 9.87
CA LYS A 90 6.40 -6.24 8.66
C LYS A 90 5.96 -7.70 8.63
N ASN A 91 5.43 -8.13 7.49
CA ASN A 91 5.10 -9.52 7.21
C ASN A 91 5.94 -10.00 6.02
N TYR A 92 7.09 -10.60 6.34
CA TYR A 92 8.04 -11.12 5.36
C TYR A 92 7.58 -12.42 4.68
N ASP A 93 6.63 -13.12 5.29
CA ASP A 93 6.03 -14.35 4.74
C ASP A 93 4.81 -14.04 3.85
N GLY A 94 4.34 -12.79 3.85
CA GLY A 94 3.22 -12.30 3.06
C GLY A 94 3.58 -11.98 1.61
N SER A 95 2.60 -11.44 0.88
CA SER A 95 2.85 -10.96 -0.49
C SER A 95 3.78 -9.75 -0.49
N ASN A 96 4.62 -9.60 -1.51
CA ASN A 96 5.45 -8.43 -1.71
C ASN A 96 4.82 -7.52 -2.80
N GLU A 97 3.86 -6.69 -2.42
CA GLU A 97 3.10 -5.82 -3.34
C GLU A 97 3.62 -4.39 -3.28
N LEU A 98 3.87 -3.72 -4.42
CA LEU A 98 4.40 -2.34 -4.43
C LEU A 98 3.57 -1.38 -3.56
N ILE A 99 2.26 -1.33 -3.81
CA ILE A 99 1.28 -0.73 -2.89
C ILE A 99 -0.08 -1.41 -3.08
N LYS A 100 -0.77 -1.65 -1.97
CA LYS A 100 -2.16 -2.09 -1.97
C LYS A 100 -2.91 -1.43 -0.81
N LEU A 101 -4.04 -0.81 -1.11
CA LEU A 101 -4.92 -0.21 -0.11
C LEU A 101 -6.29 -0.85 -0.19
N SER A 102 -6.79 -1.41 0.89
CA SER A 102 -8.03 -2.21 0.87
C SER A 102 -8.87 -2.01 2.13
N VAL A 103 -10.19 -1.97 1.95
CA VAL A 103 -11.14 -2.16 3.04
C VAL A 103 -11.20 -3.64 3.34
N VAL A 104 -10.99 -4.00 4.61
CA VAL A 104 -10.95 -5.39 5.05
C VAL A 104 -11.99 -5.65 6.14
N SER A 105 -12.44 -6.90 6.22
CA SER A 105 -13.29 -7.39 7.29
C SER A 105 -12.68 -8.64 7.92
N PHE A 106 -12.89 -8.79 9.22
CA PHE A 106 -12.43 -9.91 10.02
C PHE A 106 -13.63 -10.79 10.41
N ASN A 107 -13.41 -12.08 10.55
CA ASN A 107 -14.49 -13.04 10.82
C ASN A 107 -15.22 -12.71 12.12
N LEU A 108 -16.57 -12.79 12.10
CA LEU A 108 -17.43 -12.63 13.27
C LEU A 108 -17.06 -13.57 14.42
N SER A 109 -16.48 -14.75 14.14
CA SER A 109 -16.02 -15.66 15.21
C SER A 109 -14.85 -15.12 16.03
N MET A 110 -14.11 -14.13 15.53
CA MET A 110 -13.11 -13.39 16.32
C MET A 110 -13.77 -12.48 17.36
N TRP A 111 -15.10 -12.38 17.36
CA TRP A 111 -15.84 -11.35 18.05
C TRP A 111 -17.05 -11.93 18.79
N ASP A 112 -17.06 -11.82 20.12
CA ASP A 112 -18.20 -12.26 20.95
C ASP A 112 -19.44 -11.35 20.84
N TYR A 113 -19.41 -10.31 19.98
CA TYR A 113 -20.44 -9.27 19.86
C TYR A 113 -20.62 -8.80 18.42
N ARG A 114 -21.78 -8.16 18.12
CA ARG A 114 -22.06 -7.59 16.79
C ARG A 114 -21.18 -6.36 16.54
N ILE A 115 -20.65 -6.25 15.31
CA ILE A 115 -19.77 -5.14 14.86
C ILE A 115 -20.41 -3.74 14.99
N GLN A 116 -21.73 -3.69 15.17
CA GLN A 116 -22.49 -2.44 15.30
C GLN A 116 -22.31 -1.79 16.69
N ASP A 117 -21.81 -2.54 17.68
CA ASP A 117 -21.66 -2.12 19.08
C ASP A 117 -20.18 -2.01 19.50
N TYR A 118 -19.25 -1.88 18.55
CA TYR A 118 -17.83 -1.80 18.90
C TYR A 118 -17.51 -0.57 19.73
N ASP A 119 -16.92 -0.85 20.88
CA ASP A 119 -16.13 0.07 21.68
C ASP A 119 -14.70 0.09 21.09
N PRO A 120 -14.17 1.24 20.63
CA PRO A 120 -12.81 1.34 20.09
C PRO A 120 -11.75 0.76 21.02
N GLU A 121 -11.92 0.84 22.34
CA GLU A 121 -10.96 0.31 23.31
C GLU A 121 -10.93 -1.24 23.30
N LYS A 122 -12.08 -1.88 23.03
CA LYS A 122 -12.12 -3.34 22.84
C LYS A 122 -11.47 -3.79 21.54
N ILE A 123 -11.59 -2.99 20.47
CA ILE A 123 -10.87 -3.26 19.21
C ILE A 123 -9.37 -3.17 19.46
N LYS A 124 -8.91 -2.10 20.11
CA LYS A 124 -7.49 -1.90 20.45
C LYS A 124 -6.95 -3.05 21.31
N ALA A 125 -7.74 -3.58 22.24
CA ALA A 125 -7.35 -4.73 23.06
C ALA A 125 -7.10 -6.02 22.24
N ARG A 126 -7.67 -6.15 21.04
CA ARG A 126 -7.52 -7.31 20.14
C ARG A 126 -6.63 -7.05 18.93
N VAL A 127 -5.84 -5.97 18.94
CA VAL A 127 -4.97 -5.61 17.80
C VAL A 127 -4.04 -6.73 17.37
N ASN A 128 -3.49 -7.50 18.32
CA ASN A 128 -2.61 -8.62 17.99
C ASN A 128 -3.36 -9.77 17.30
N ASP A 129 -4.63 -9.99 17.64
CA ASP A 129 -5.47 -10.99 16.97
C ASP A 129 -5.77 -10.56 15.52
N LEU A 130 -6.00 -9.26 15.31
CA LEU A 130 -6.20 -8.69 13.97
C LEU A 130 -4.95 -8.82 13.11
N LYS A 131 -3.78 -8.51 13.67
CA LYS A 131 -2.49 -8.73 13.02
C LYS A 131 -2.32 -10.18 12.62
N ALA A 132 -2.53 -11.13 13.55
CA ALA A 132 -2.41 -12.55 13.28
C ALA A 132 -3.39 -13.00 12.17
N ALA A 133 -4.62 -12.49 12.17
CA ALA A 133 -5.57 -12.79 11.11
C ALA A 133 -5.10 -12.27 9.73
N VAL A 134 -4.47 -11.09 9.67
CA VAL A 134 -3.86 -10.61 8.42
C VAL A 134 -2.69 -11.51 7.99
N ASP A 135 -1.81 -11.87 8.93
CA ASP A 135 -0.64 -12.71 8.64
C ASP A 135 -1.02 -14.11 8.13
N HIS A 136 -2.13 -14.67 8.64
CA HIS A 136 -2.65 -15.98 8.21
C HIS A 136 -3.61 -15.91 7.01
N GLY A 137 -3.95 -14.71 6.53
CA GLY A 137 -4.94 -14.55 5.47
C GLY A 137 -6.39 -14.79 5.90
N ASP A 138 -6.67 -14.81 7.21
CA ASP A 138 -7.98 -14.99 7.84
C ASP A 138 -8.81 -13.69 7.86
N TYR A 139 -8.80 -12.96 6.75
CA TYR A 139 -9.56 -11.74 6.56
C TYR A 139 -10.12 -11.70 5.14
N ARG A 140 -11.12 -10.85 4.92
CA ARG A 140 -11.72 -10.66 3.61
C ARG A 140 -11.46 -9.24 3.12
N VAL A 141 -11.02 -9.13 1.86
CA VAL A 141 -10.99 -7.86 1.14
C VAL A 141 -12.42 -7.55 0.68
N GLU A 142 -13.01 -6.50 1.22
CA GLU A 142 -14.35 -6.05 0.83
C GLU A 142 -14.30 -5.09 -0.35
N HIS A 143 -13.29 -4.22 -0.38
CA HIS A 143 -13.12 -3.24 -1.44
C HIS A 143 -11.64 -2.88 -1.63
N ASN A 144 -11.21 -2.72 -2.88
CA ASN A 144 -9.87 -2.24 -3.21
C ASN A 144 -9.91 -0.72 -3.41
N LEU A 145 -9.36 0.02 -2.44
CA LEU A 145 -9.25 1.48 -2.49
C LEU A 145 -8.00 1.94 -3.28
N GLY A 146 -7.07 1.03 -3.55
CA GLY A 146 -5.87 1.30 -4.32
C GLY A 146 -6.07 1.25 -5.82
N ARG A 147 -7.28 0.96 -6.32
CA ARG A 147 -7.60 0.90 -7.75
C ARG A 147 -8.77 1.83 -8.10
N TYR A 148 -8.59 2.65 -9.12
CA TYR A 148 -9.59 3.57 -9.65
C TYR A 148 -9.68 3.46 -11.17
N THR A 149 -10.91 3.35 -11.70
CA THR A 149 -11.15 3.33 -13.14
C THR A 149 -11.60 4.71 -13.60
N LYS A 150 -10.72 5.39 -14.33
CA LYS A 150 -11.03 6.67 -14.96
C LYS A 150 -11.69 6.42 -16.31
N SER A 151 -12.94 6.88 -16.47
CA SER A 151 -13.63 6.82 -17.76
C SER A 151 -13.45 8.14 -18.51
N ILE A 152 -12.89 8.08 -19.72
CA ILE A 152 -12.61 9.21 -20.59
C ILE A 152 -13.49 9.09 -21.83
N TYR A 153 -14.30 10.10 -22.10
CA TYR A 153 -15.06 10.15 -23.35
C TYR A 153 -14.20 10.73 -24.47
N HIS A 154 -13.96 9.95 -25.51
CA HIS A 154 -13.21 10.38 -26.68
C HIS A 154 -13.89 9.92 -27.97
N LYS A 155 -14.22 10.87 -28.85
CA LYS A 155 -14.77 10.63 -30.20
C LYS A 155 -15.94 9.62 -30.25
N GLY A 156 -16.89 9.72 -29.31
CA GLY A 156 -18.06 8.84 -29.32
C GLY A 156 -17.90 7.55 -28.51
N THR A 157 -16.74 7.30 -27.91
CA THR A 157 -16.47 6.07 -27.14
C THR A 157 -15.94 6.40 -25.75
N TYR A 158 -16.32 5.58 -24.76
CA TYR A 158 -15.72 5.62 -23.42
C TYR A 158 -14.49 4.73 -23.40
N ILE A 159 -13.35 5.31 -23.03
CA ILE A 159 -12.09 4.62 -22.77
C ILE A 159 -11.94 4.55 -21.26
N ASN A 160 -11.78 3.35 -20.72
CA ASN A 160 -11.53 3.14 -19.30
C ASN A 160 -10.02 2.94 -19.08
N GLU A 161 -9.44 3.80 -18.25
CA GLU A 161 -8.04 3.71 -17.82
C GLU A 161 -8.00 3.28 -16.34
N GLU A 162 -7.31 2.18 -16.04
CA GLU A 162 -7.08 1.75 -14.66
C GLU A 162 -5.89 2.50 -14.06
N GLN A 163 -6.09 3.03 -12.85
CA GLN A 163 -5.10 3.67 -12.01
C GLN A 163 -4.98 2.85 -10.72
N ASP A 164 -3.77 2.50 -10.32
CA ASP A 164 -3.49 1.53 -9.25
C ASP A 164 -2.52 2.05 -8.17
N ILE A 165 -2.10 3.31 -8.25
CA ILE A 165 -1.20 3.93 -7.28
C ILE A 165 -1.94 5.10 -6.61
N PRO A 166 -2.52 4.89 -5.41
CA PRO A 166 -3.26 5.94 -4.71
C PRO A 166 -2.30 6.92 -4.01
N ILE A 167 -2.56 8.22 -4.18
CA ILE A 167 -1.90 9.29 -3.41
C ILE A 167 -2.73 9.53 -2.14
N LEU A 168 -2.11 9.32 -0.98
CA LEU A 168 -2.81 9.13 0.29
C LEU A 168 -3.07 10.42 1.09
N LYS A 169 -2.53 11.56 0.65
CA LYS A 169 -2.67 12.84 1.38
C LYS A 169 -4.12 13.26 1.54
N ALA A 170 -4.87 13.23 0.44
CA ALA A 170 -6.23 13.76 0.43
C ALA A 170 -7.20 12.91 1.28
N CYS A 171 -6.92 11.63 1.53
CA CYS A 171 -7.71 10.77 2.41
C CYS A 171 -7.24 10.78 3.88
N GLY A 172 -6.20 11.54 4.24
CA GLY A 172 -5.74 11.70 5.62
C GLY A 172 -4.88 10.55 6.17
N ILE A 173 -4.58 9.52 5.37
CA ILE A 173 -3.64 8.46 5.78
C ILE A 173 -2.22 9.02 5.95
N ALA A 174 -1.83 10.00 5.13
CA ALA A 174 -0.52 10.65 5.24
C ALA A 174 -0.32 11.41 6.57
N ASP A 175 -1.39 11.71 7.31
CA ASP A 175 -1.29 12.33 8.63
C ASP A 175 -0.99 11.29 9.73
N LEU A 176 -1.18 10.01 9.44
CA LEU A 176 -1.04 8.88 10.39
C LEU A 176 0.16 7.99 10.10
N VAL A 177 0.66 8.01 8.86
CA VAL A 177 1.83 7.23 8.44
C VAL A 177 2.94 8.17 8.07
N ASP A 178 4.08 8.00 8.73
CA ASP A 178 5.28 8.76 8.44
C ASP A 178 5.76 8.49 7.00
N PRO A 179 6.02 9.53 6.19
CA PRO A 179 6.49 9.36 4.82
C PRO A 179 7.80 8.60 4.67
N VAL A 180 8.73 8.73 5.62
CA VAL A 180 10.00 7.97 5.59
C VAL A 180 9.73 6.48 5.69
N SER A 181 8.77 6.07 6.52
CA SER A 181 8.41 4.67 6.74
C SER A 181 7.87 4.01 5.46
N VAL A 182 7.02 4.71 4.71
CA VAL A 182 6.53 4.23 3.40
C VAL A 182 7.66 4.17 2.38
N PHE A 183 8.52 5.19 2.33
CA PHE A 183 9.67 5.18 1.44
C PHE A 183 10.60 3.99 1.70
N CYS A 184 10.93 3.72 2.96
CA CYS A 184 11.73 2.57 3.34
C CYS A 184 11.09 1.25 2.89
N ALA A 185 9.76 1.13 2.99
CA ALA A 185 9.03 -0.04 2.53
C ALA A 185 9.08 -0.20 1.00
N ILE A 186 8.99 0.89 0.24
CA ILE A 186 9.15 0.91 -1.22
C ILE A 186 10.57 0.50 -1.63
N GLU A 187 11.60 1.07 -1.00
CA GLU A 187 13.00 0.72 -1.27
C GLU A 187 13.29 -0.75 -0.93
N GLU A 188 12.73 -1.26 0.17
CA GLU A 188 12.81 -2.66 0.56
C GLU A 188 12.12 -3.56 -0.48
N HIS A 189 10.92 -3.20 -0.93
CA HIS A 189 10.21 -3.90 -2.01
C HIS A 189 11.09 -4.05 -3.26
N PHE A 190 11.66 -2.96 -3.77
CA PHE A 190 12.53 -3.02 -4.95
C PHE A 190 13.83 -3.77 -4.71
N SER A 191 14.38 -3.71 -3.49
CA SER A 191 15.57 -4.48 -3.12
C SER A 191 15.26 -5.99 -3.13
N MET A 192 14.10 -6.39 -2.63
CA MET A 192 13.62 -7.77 -2.66
C MET A 192 13.32 -8.24 -4.08
N GLU A 193 12.68 -7.42 -4.92
CA GLU A 193 12.45 -7.76 -6.33
C GLU A 193 13.75 -7.96 -7.12
N LYS A 194 14.76 -7.11 -6.89
CA LYS A 194 16.09 -7.28 -7.49
C LYS A 194 16.72 -8.60 -7.06
N THR A 195 16.71 -8.88 -5.77
CA THR A 195 17.28 -10.13 -5.22
C THR A 195 16.53 -11.37 -5.73
N ALA A 196 15.21 -11.28 -5.91
CA ALA A 196 14.40 -12.38 -6.44
C ALA A 196 14.52 -12.58 -7.96
N SER A 197 14.77 -11.50 -8.71
CA SER A 197 14.96 -11.53 -10.17
C SER A 197 16.40 -11.83 -10.58
N GLU A 198 17.37 -11.55 -9.70
CA GLU A 198 18.73 -12.07 -9.77
C GLU A 198 18.70 -13.56 -9.43
N THR A 199 18.49 -14.39 -10.47
CA THR A 199 19.13 -15.70 -10.50
C THR A 199 20.60 -15.47 -10.12
N THR A 200 21.00 -15.92 -8.92
CA THR A 200 22.37 -15.87 -8.40
C THR A 200 23.37 -16.64 -9.27
N GLU A 201 22.92 -17.22 -10.38
CA GLU A 201 23.74 -17.69 -11.47
C GLU A 201 23.42 -16.90 -12.73
N ALA A 202 24.37 -16.09 -13.15
CA ALA A 202 24.30 -15.41 -14.43
C ALA A 202 24.25 -16.46 -15.55
N LYS A 203 23.06 -16.66 -16.15
CA LYS A 203 22.86 -17.61 -17.25
C LYS A 203 23.73 -17.20 -18.45
N GLY A 204 24.71 -18.04 -18.78
CA GLY A 204 25.52 -17.91 -19.99
C GLY A 204 26.76 -17.02 -19.86
N THR A 205 27.14 -16.61 -18.66
CA THR A 205 28.44 -15.93 -18.43
C THR A 205 29.42 -16.91 -17.81
N THR A 206 30.57 -17.05 -18.47
CA THR A 206 31.67 -17.87 -17.98
C THR A 206 32.30 -17.20 -16.75
N ASP A 207 33.04 -17.95 -15.94
CA ASP A 207 33.69 -17.36 -14.76
C ASP A 207 34.69 -16.25 -15.13
N GLU A 208 35.23 -16.27 -16.36
CA GLU A 208 36.05 -15.18 -16.91
C GLU A 208 35.25 -13.88 -17.10
N ASP A 209 34.00 -13.96 -17.55
CA ASP A 209 33.12 -12.80 -17.71
C ASP A 209 32.76 -12.18 -16.35
N LYS A 210 32.60 -13.02 -15.31
CA LYS A 210 32.32 -12.57 -13.94
C LYS A 210 33.51 -11.81 -13.34
N VAL A 211 34.73 -12.28 -13.59
CA VAL A 211 35.97 -11.63 -13.15
C VAL A 211 36.15 -10.26 -13.81
N ILE A 212 35.84 -10.15 -15.10
CA ILE A 212 35.90 -8.89 -15.86
C ILE A 212 34.82 -7.90 -15.39
N MET A 213 33.58 -8.37 -15.18
CA MET A 213 32.46 -7.50 -14.77
C MET A 213 32.60 -6.96 -13.35
N HIS A 214 33.28 -7.69 -12.45
CA HIS A 214 33.58 -7.22 -11.08
C HIS A 214 34.88 -6.39 -10.99
N GLY A 215 35.51 -6.03 -12.10
CA GLY A 215 36.71 -5.19 -12.12
C GLY A 215 37.94 -5.84 -11.48
N PHE A 216 37.95 -7.16 -11.34
CA PHE A 216 39.10 -7.91 -10.84
C PHE A 216 40.11 -8.10 -11.98
N ASP A 217 40.97 -7.10 -12.20
CA ASP A 217 42.11 -7.27 -13.09
C ASP A 217 43.18 -8.15 -12.40
N VAL A 218 43.12 -9.45 -12.67
CA VAL A 218 44.07 -10.44 -12.16
C VAL A 218 45.50 -10.16 -12.67
N LYS A 219 45.68 -9.41 -13.77
CA LYS A 219 47.01 -9.11 -14.33
C LYS A 219 47.72 -7.95 -13.65
N THR A 220 47.01 -7.05 -12.96
CA THR A 220 47.63 -5.94 -12.21
C THR A 220 47.59 -6.14 -10.70
N SER A 221 46.69 -6.96 -10.16
CA SER A 221 46.46 -7.08 -8.71
C SER A 221 47.56 -7.81 -7.91
N PHE A 222 48.49 -8.53 -8.55
CA PHE A 222 49.60 -9.23 -7.88
C PHE A 222 51.01 -8.71 -8.22
N ARG A 223 51.14 -7.52 -8.83
CA ARG A 223 52.44 -6.87 -8.96
C ARG A 223 52.77 -6.07 -7.70
N ASN A 224 53.23 -6.77 -6.66
CA ASN A 224 54.21 -6.34 -5.65
C ASN A 224 54.11 -7.19 -4.37
N MET A 225 54.19 -8.52 -4.50
CA MET A 225 54.69 -9.33 -3.39
C MET A 225 56.18 -9.58 -3.65
N LYS A 226 57.02 -8.75 -3.02
CA LYS A 226 58.43 -9.07 -2.75
C LYS A 226 58.52 -9.80 -1.42
#